data_AF-A0A7Y5XV18-F1
#
_entry.id   AF-A0A7Y5XV18-F1
#
_cell.length_a   1.000
_cell.length_b   1.000
_cell.length_c   1.000
_cell.angle_alpha   90.00
_cell.angle_beta   90.00
_cell.angle_gamma   90.00
#
_symmetry.space_group_name_H-M   'P 1'
#
loop_
_entity.id
_entity.type
_entity.pdbx_description
1 polymer ?
#
loop_
_entity_poly.entity_id
_entity_poly.type
_entity_poly.pdbx_seq_one_letter_code
_entity_poly.pdbx_strand_id
1 'polypeptide(L)' 'TVEVGLRPVDAGTELTLVHSGWGEGAEAAEAIAMHEQGWSFFLDNLTSYLEGGADLRVGGPMGQRTPATV' A
#
# COMPACT_ATOMS: atom_id res chain seq x y z
N THR A 1 7.16 1.28 12.16
CA THR A 1 7.67 0.08 11.48
C THR A 1 6.65 -0.40 10.48
N VAL A 2 7.10 -0.93 9.33
CA VAL A 2 6.21 -1.55 8.34
C VAL A 2 6.55 -3.03 8.25
N GLU A 3 5.54 -3.87 8.37
CA GLU A 3 5.62 -5.32 8.23
C GLU A 3 4.68 -5.77 7.12
N VAL A 4 5.14 -6.69 6.27
CA VAL A 4 4.36 -7.25 5.16
C VAL A 4 4.39 -8.77 5.30
N GLY A 5 3.20 -9.37 5.35
CA GLY A 5 3.00 -10.81 5.34
C GLY A 5 2.34 -11.25 4.03
N LEU A 6 2.83 -12.34 3.47
CA LEU A 6 2.23 -12.99 2.30
C LEU A 6 1.85 -14.42 2.66
N ARG A 7 0.64 -14.84 2.30
CA ARG A 7 0.15 -16.19 2.54
C ARG A 7 -0.54 -16.72 1.29
N PRO A 8 -0.21 -17.94 0.82
CA PRO A 8 -0.96 -18.55 -0.28
C PRO A 8 -2.40 -18.83 0.16
N VAL A 9 -3.34 -18.61 -0.75
CA VAL A 9 -4.76 -18.97 -0.65
C VAL A 9 -5.20 -19.62 -1.96
N ASP A 10 -6.33 -20.33 -1.97
CA ASP A 10 -6.77 -21.13 -3.12
C ASP A 10 -6.84 -20.34 -4.44
N ALA A 11 -7.17 -19.05 -4.36
CA ALA A 11 -7.33 -18.16 -5.51
C ALA A 11 -6.22 -17.10 -5.66
N GLY A 12 -5.07 -17.25 -4.98
CA GLY A 12 -3.96 -16.31 -5.10
C GLY A 12 -3.14 -16.13 -3.83
N THR A 13 -2.85 -14.88 -3.50
CA THR A 13 -2.04 -14.52 -2.33
C THR A 13 -2.81 -13.53 -1.47
N GLU A 14 -2.95 -13.83 -0.19
CA GLU A 14 -3.36 -12.86 0.81
C GLU A 14 -2.14 -12.04 1.23
N LEU A 15 -2.22 -10.72 1.07
CA LEU A 15 -1.22 -9.76 1.53
C LEU A 15 -1.77 -9.01 2.74
N THR A 16 -1.00 -9.03 3.83
CA THR A 16 -1.29 -8.26 5.04
C THR A 16 -0.20 -7.23 5.25
N LEU A 17 -0.57 -5.96 5.43
CA LEU A 17 0.35 -4.87 5.76
C LEU A 17 0.02 -4.33 7.16
N VAL A 18 1.04 -4.26 8.02
CA VAL A 18 0.94 -3.64 9.34
C VAL A 18 1.91 -2.47 9.40
N HIS A 19 1.38 -1.25 9.49
CA HIS A 19 2.18 -0.06 9.79
C HIS A 19 1.93 0.34 11.24
N SER A 20 2.95 0.22 12.09
CA SER A 20 2.89 0.47 13.53
C SER A 20 3.88 1.55 13.97
N GLY A 21 3.81 1.96 15.24
CA GLY A 21 4.74 2.94 15.83
C GLY A 21 4.32 4.40 15.67
N TRP A 22 3.01 4.67 15.56
CA TRP A 22 2.44 6.00 15.36
C TRP A 22 2.55 6.97 16.55
N GLY A 23 2.78 6.45 17.76
CA GLY A 23 2.66 7.25 18.98
C GLY A 23 1.19 7.47 19.39
N GLU A 24 0.92 8.52 20.16
CA GLU A 24 -0.42 8.85 20.69
C GLU A 24 -0.77 10.32 20.38
N GLY A 25 -2.07 10.66 20.43
CA GLY A 25 -2.57 12.03 20.27
C GLY A 25 -3.03 12.40 18.86
N ALA A 26 -3.37 13.68 18.67
CA ALA A 26 -4.01 14.17 17.44
C ALA A 26 -3.09 14.09 16.21
N GLU A 27 -1.80 14.36 16.37
CA GLU A 27 -0.81 14.24 15.29
C GLU A 27 -0.67 12.79 14.81
N ALA A 28 -0.69 11.83 15.74
CA ALA A 28 -0.68 10.41 15.41
C ALA A 28 -1.95 10.00 14.65
N ALA A 29 -3.12 10.52 15.05
CA ALA A 29 -4.39 10.24 14.37
C ALA A 29 -4.43 10.78 12.93
N GLU A 30 -3.93 12.01 12.70
CA GLU A 30 -3.83 12.58 11.36
C GLU A 30 -2.84 11.78 10.49
N ALA A 31 -1.69 11.41 11.06
CA ALA A 31 -0.72 10.56 10.38
C ALA A 31 -1.32 9.21 9.99
N ILE A 32 -2.05 8.55 10.89
CA ILE A 32 -2.74 7.27 10.61
C ILE A 32 -3.72 7.45 9.45
N ALA A 33 -4.58 8.46 9.48
CA ALA A 33 -5.59 8.70 8.45
C ALA A 33 -4.97 8.98 7.06
N MET A 34 -3.87 9.73 7.01
CA MET A 34 -3.14 9.99 5.77
C MET A 34 -2.52 8.70 5.21
N HIS A 35 -1.94 7.87 6.07
CA HIS A 35 -1.29 6.64 5.63
C HIS A 35 -2.29 5.53 5.29
N GLU A 36 -3.46 5.49 5.93
CA GLU A 36 -4.55 4.59 5.57
C GLU A 36 -5.00 4.85 4.12
N GLN A 37 -5.19 6.12 3.76
CA GLN A 37 -5.52 6.53 2.38
C GLN A 37 -4.40 6.17 1.40
N GLY A 38 -3.14 6.48 1.76
CA GLY A 38 -1.98 6.17 0.94
C GLY A 38 -1.80 4.67 0.70
N TRP A 39 -1.85 3.85 1.76
CA TRP A 39 -1.71 2.41 1.66
C TRP A 39 -2.84 1.77 0.87
N SER A 40 -4.08 2.22 1.06
CA SER A 40 -5.22 1.73 0.27
C SER A 40 -4.96 1.94 -1.23
N PHE A 41 -4.56 3.16 -1.62
CA PHE A 41 -4.22 3.45 -3.02
C PHE A 41 -3.10 2.55 -3.56
N PHE A 42 -2.02 2.35 -2.80
CA PHE A 42 -0.89 1.53 -3.26
C PHE A 42 -1.23 0.04 -3.35
N LEU A 43 -2.07 -0.47 -2.46
CA LEU A 43 -2.55 -1.86 -2.51
C LEU A 43 -3.53 -2.07 -3.67
N ASP A 44 -4.43 -1.12 -3.94
CA ASP A 44 -5.29 -1.16 -5.12
C ASP A 44 -4.47 -1.12 -6.42
N ASN A 45 -3.44 -0.27 -6.47
CA ASN A 45 -2.51 -0.23 -7.59
C ASN A 45 -1.75 -1.55 -7.77
N LEU A 46 -1.34 -2.19 -6.67
CA LEU A 46 -0.66 -3.48 -6.72
C LEU A 46 -1.57 -4.53 -7.35
N THR A 47 -2.83 -4.60 -6.94
CA THR A 47 -3.83 -5.49 -7.56
C THR A 47 -4.00 -5.19 -9.05
N SER A 48 -4.23 -3.92 -9.42
CA SER A 48 -4.36 -3.48 -10.82
C SER A 48 -3.16 -3.91 -11.68
N TYR A 49 -1.94 -3.74 -11.16
CA TYR A 49 -0.73 -4.08 -11.87
C TYR A 49 -0.55 -5.60 -12.01
N LEU A 50 -0.78 -6.37 -10.95
CA LEU A 50 -0.58 -7.83 -10.98
C LEU A 50 -1.65 -8.55 -11.81
N GLU A 51 -2.90 -8.08 -11.80
CA GLU A 51 -4.01 -8.74 -12.49
C GLU A 51 -4.18 -8.24 -13.93
N GLY A 52 -3.91 -6.96 -14.19
CA GLY A 52 -4.19 -6.32 -15.49
C GLY A 52 -2.99 -5.63 -16.14
N GLY A 53 -1.83 -5.56 -15.48
CA GLY A 53 -0.62 -4.89 -15.98
C GLY A 53 -0.66 -3.37 -15.95
N ALA A 54 -1.74 -2.76 -15.45
CA ALA A 54 -1.91 -1.31 -15.41
C ALA A 54 -1.33 -0.72 -14.11
N ASP A 55 -0.39 0.22 -14.24
CA ASP A 55 0.18 0.99 -13.13
C ASP A 55 -0.50 2.36 -13.01
N LEU A 56 -1.39 2.49 -12.03
CA LEU A 56 -2.19 3.68 -11.73
C LEU A 56 -1.36 4.83 -11.15
N ARG A 57 -0.12 4.57 -10.74
CA ARG A 57 0.81 5.64 -10.31
C ARG A 57 1.29 6.47 -11.50
N VAL A 58 1.27 5.89 -12.70
CA VAL A 58 1.68 6.56 -13.94
C VAL A 58 0.54 7.48 -14.41
N GLY A 59 0.70 8.78 -14.21
CA GLY A 59 -0.27 9.80 -14.66
C GLY A 59 -1.37 10.17 -13.66
N GLY A 60 -1.39 9.56 -12.47
CA GLY A 60 -2.27 9.96 -11.36
C GLY A 60 -1.76 11.17 -10.55
N PRO A 61 -2.57 11.73 -9.64
CA PRO A 61 -2.21 12.90 -8.83
C PRO A 61 -1.00 12.67 -7.91
N MET A 62 -0.66 11.40 -7.64
CA MET A 62 0.46 10.96 -6.83
C MET A 62 1.69 10.58 -7.67
N GLY A 63 1.91 11.20 -8.83
CA GLY A 63 2.90 10.87 -9.88
C GLY A 63 4.33 10.63 -9.39
N GLN A 64 4.54 9.54 -8.67
CA GLN A 64 5.79 9.08 -8.10
C GLN A 64 6.12 7.74 -8.76
N ARG A 65 7.24 7.75 -9.48
CA ARG A 65 7.85 6.52 -9.99
C ARG A 65 8.61 5.89 -8.84
N THR A 66 8.02 4.91 -8.17
CA THR A 66 8.81 4.02 -7.30
C THR A 66 9.48 3.00 -8.21
N PRO A 67 10.81 3.00 -8.37
CA PRO A 67 11.49 1.97 -9.15
C PRO A 67 11.23 0.62 -8.47
N ALA A 68 10.65 -0.31 -9.22
CA ALA A 68 10.62 -1.71 -8.81
C ALA A 68 12.02 -2.28 -9.06
N THR A 69 12.84 -2.34 -8.03
CA THR A 69 14.10 -3.08 -8.09
C THR A 69 13.85 -4.46 -7.48
N VAL A 70 14.07 -5.50 -8.30
CA VAL A 70 14.02 -6.93 -7.93
C VAL A 70 15.21 -7.29 -7.08
#